data_AF-A0ABD0BVN5-F1
#
_entry.id   AF-A0ABD0BVN5-F1
#
_cell.length_a   1.000
_cell.length_b   1.000
_cell.length_c   1.000
_cell.angle_alpha   90.00
_cell.angle_beta   90.00
_cell.angle_gamma   90.00
#
_symmetry.space_group_name_H-M   'P 1'
#
loop_
_entity.id
_entity.type
_entity.pdbx_description
1 polymer ?
#
loop_
_entity_poly.entity_id
_entity_poly.type
_entity_poly.pdbx_seq_one_letter_code
_entity_poly.pdbx_strand_id
1 'polypeptide(L)'
;MGIEKRYITKAEFSEDFVKASEDFKYGYDVISKVNVKTGQSILRYAVRLQQKWNDENCILIYDHDDDKLWGRVKASDSKDDAGISWYLGFFHGRVEAWKNDPLIVISFRDEIIPAPQGFDKGFELAVIHAISDHPTLFGENWEKKLPEHMREKRKQNAHTLNYFVDVNSSDSDGSPDESSPT
;
A
#
# COMPACT_ATOMS: atom_id res chain seq x y z
N MET A 1 -9.01 10.22 13.85
CA MET A 1 -9.44 10.61 12.49
C MET A 1 -10.19 9.43 11.88
N GLY A 2 -11.12 9.68 10.96
CA GLY A 2 -12.02 8.65 10.41
C GLY A 2 -11.45 7.88 9.22
N ILE A 3 -12.29 7.06 8.60
CA ILE A 3 -11.98 6.34 7.36
C ILE A 3 -12.01 7.34 6.19
N GLU A 4 -10.93 7.45 5.42
CA GLU A 4 -10.87 8.20 4.15
C GLU A 4 -11.44 7.34 3.02
N LYS A 5 -12.33 7.93 2.22
CA LYS A 5 -12.87 7.38 0.97
C LYS A 5 -12.11 7.94 -0.21
N ARG A 6 -11.26 7.10 -0.81
CA ARG A 6 -10.51 7.47 -2.01
C ARG A 6 -11.20 6.90 -3.24
N TYR A 7 -11.65 7.78 -4.14
CA TYR A 7 -12.21 7.40 -5.43
C TYR A 7 -11.09 6.91 -6.36
N ILE A 8 -11.38 5.85 -7.09
CA ILE A 8 -10.53 5.33 -8.16
C ILE A 8 -11.36 5.05 -9.40
N THR A 9 -10.81 5.30 -10.59
CA THR A 9 -11.48 4.84 -11.82
C THR A 9 -11.21 3.36 -12.06
N LYS A 10 -10.02 2.87 -11.68
CA LYS A 10 -9.61 1.49 -11.87
C LYS A 10 -8.59 1.02 -10.82
N ALA A 11 -8.63 -0.27 -10.51
CA ALA A 11 -7.59 -1.02 -9.82
C ALA A 11 -7.03 -2.14 -10.72
N GLU A 12 -5.72 -2.25 -10.82
CA GLU A 12 -5.04 -3.27 -11.63
C GLU A 12 -3.77 -3.81 -10.98
N PHE A 13 -3.33 -4.98 -11.44
CA PHE A 13 -2.04 -5.54 -11.05
C PHE A 13 -0.93 -4.91 -11.89
N SER A 14 0.20 -4.58 -11.27
CA SER A 14 1.39 -4.19 -12.01
C SER A 14 1.90 -5.36 -12.86
N GLU A 15 2.64 -5.05 -13.93
CA GLU A 15 3.29 -6.07 -14.77
C GLU A 15 4.27 -6.93 -13.95
N ASP A 16 4.92 -6.32 -12.95
CA ASP A 16 5.88 -6.97 -12.07
C ASP A 16 5.25 -7.71 -10.88
N PHE A 17 3.91 -7.72 -10.76
CA PHE A 17 3.21 -8.23 -9.57
C PHE A 17 3.68 -9.62 -9.13
N VAL A 18 3.83 -10.54 -10.09
CA VAL A 18 4.25 -11.92 -9.83
C VAL A 18 5.70 -11.94 -9.32
N LYS A 19 6.59 -11.18 -9.96
CA LYS A 19 8.01 -11.14 -9.61
C LYS A 19 8.24 -10.51 -8.25
N ALA A 20 7.61 -9.36 -7.97
CA ALA A 20 7.70 -8.70 -6.68
C ALA A 20 7.13 -9.56 -5.54
N SER A 21 6.02 -10.27 -5.79
CA SER A 21 5.47 -11.22 -4.82
C SER A 21 6.44 -12.39 -4.57
N GLU A 22 7.06 -12.94 -5.61
CA GLU A 22 8.07 -14.00 -5.48
C GLU A 22 9.27 -13.56 -4.62
N ASP A 23 9.77 -12.34 -4.82
CA ASP A 23 10.86 -11.78 -4.02
C ASP A 23 10.46 -11.60 -2.54
N PHE A 24 9.16 -11.44 -2.26
CA PHE A 24 8.58 -11.50 -0.92
C PHE A 24 8.15 -12.90 -0.46
N LYS A 25 8.67 -13.95 -1.11
CA LYS A 25 8.41 -15.37 -0.80
C LYS A 25 6.98 -15.85 -1.12
N TYR A 26 6.24 -15.05 -1.87
CA TYR A 26 4.92 -15.36 -2.42
C TYR A 26 5.01 -15.75 -3.90
N GLY A 27 5.85 -16.75 -4.21
CA GLY A 27 5.95 -17.32 -5.55
C GLY A 27 4.66 -18.05 -5.98
N TYR A 28 4.60 -18.45 -7.26
CA TYR A 28 3.41 -19.06 -7.87
C TYR A 28 2.84 -20.23 -7.05
N ASP A 29 3.68 -21.15 -6.59
CA ASP A 29 3.28 -22.33 -5.81
C ASP A 29 2.65 -21.97 -4.45
N VAL A 30 2.94 -20.78 -3.91
CA VAL A 30 2.35 -20.28 -2.67
C VAL A 30 1.03 -19.57 -2.96
N ILE A 31 1.03 -18.62 -3.89
CA ILE A 31 -0.17 -17.79 -4.15
C ILE A 31 -1.30 -18.54 -4.84
N SER A 32 -0.97 -19.56 -5.64
CA SER A 32 -1.96 -20.38 -6.35
C SER A 32 -2.50 -21.53 -5.50
N LYS A 33 -1.82 -21.88 -4.40
CA LYS A 33 -2.21 -23.01 -3.54
C LYS A 33 -3.59 -22.80 -2.96
N VAL A 34 -4.50 -23.73 -3.27
CA VAL A 34 -5.85 -23.74 -2.73
C VAL A 34 -5.82 -24.13 -1.26
N ASN A 35 -6.39 -23.29 -0.41
CA ASN A 35 -6.63 -23.63 0.98
C ASN A 35 -7.81 -24.60 1.07
N VAL A 36 -7.59 -25.79 1.62
CA VAL A 36 -8.60 -26.86 1.73
C VAL A 36 -9.82 -26.47 2.56
N LYS A 37 -9.67 -25.52 3.51
CA LYS A 37 -10.79 -25.07 4.36
C LYS A 37 -11.68 -24.06 3.64
N THR A 38 -11.10 -23.19 2.82
CA THR A 38 -11.84 -22.10 2.17
C THR A 38 -12.16 -22.37 0.70
N GLY A 39 -11.50 -23.35 0.08
CA GLY A 39 -11.60 -23.63 -1.35
C GLY A 39 -11.01 -22.52 -2.24
N GLN A 40 -10.22 -21.61 -1.67
CA GLN A 40 -9.66 -20.46 -2.37
C GLN A 40 -8.15 -20.35 -2.14
N SER A 41 -7.45 -19.84 -3.15
CA SER A 41 -6.04 -19.47 -3.07
C SER A 41 -5.88 -17.99 -2.75
N ILE A 42 -4.67 -17.58 -2.34
CA ILE A 42 -4.33 -16.18 -2.10
C ILE A 42 -4.56 -15.34 -3.35
N LEU A 43 -4.15 -15.84 -4.52
CA LEU A 43 -4.38 -15.18 -5.81
C LEU A 43 -5.87 -14.93 -6.06
N ARG A 44 -6.74 -15.90 -5.73
CA ARG A 44 -8.19 -15.74 -5.89
C ARG A 44 -8.77 -14.67 -4.97
N TYR A 45 -8.26 -14.55 -3.75
CA TYR A 45 -8.65 -13.47 -2.84
C TYR A 45 -8.19 -12.10 -3.36
N ALA A 46 -6.95 -12.00 -3.85
CA ALA A 46 -6.41 -10.77 -4.42
C ALA A 46 -7.22 -10.29 -5.65
N VAL A 47 -7.57 -11.20 -6.57
CA VAL A 47 -8.43 -10.88 -7.74
C VAL A 47 -9.82 -10.41 -7.30
N ARG A 48 -10.43 -11.04 -6.29
CA ARG A 48 -11.73 -10.60 -5.75
C ARG A 48 -11.66 -9.23 -5.08
N LEU A 49 -10.52 -8.92 -4.45
CA LEU A 49 -10.29 -7.62 -3.83
C LEU A 49 -10.16 -6.53 -4.91
N GLN A 50 -9.40 -6.80 -5.97
CA GLN A 50 -9.29 -5.94 -7.15
C GLN A 50 -10.67 -5.72 -7.81
N GLN A 51 -11.47 -6.78 -7.99
CA GLN A 51 -12.83 -6.67 -8.52
C GLN A 51 -13.72 -5.80 -7.62
N LYS A 52 -13.71 -6.02 -6.31
CA LYS A 52 -14.47 -5.20 -5.35
C LYS A 52 -14.12 -3.71 -5.48
N TRP A 53 -12.83 -3.38 -5.53
CA TRP A 53 -12.40 -1.98 -5.67
C TRP A 53 -12.82 -1.34 -6.99
N ASN A 54 -12.83 -2.11 -8.08
CA ASN A 54 -13.34 -1.66 -9.38
C ASN A 54 -14.86 -1.48 -9.37
N ASP A 55 -15.61 -2.42 -8.81
CA ASP A 55 -17.08 -2.38 -8.75
C ASP A 55 -17.58 -1.21 -7.88
N GLU A 56 -16.83 -0.87 -6.83
CA GLU A 56 -17.17 0.22 -5.90
C GLU A 56 -16.53 1.56 -6.29
N ASN A 57 -15.65 1.57 -7.29
CA ASN A 57 -14.80 2.71 -7.68
C ASN A 57 -14.13 3.40 -6.47
N CYS A 58 -13.76 2.61 -5.46
CA CYS A 58 -13.31 3.16 -4.18
C CYS A 58 -12.36 2.22 -3.45
N ILE A 59 -11.41 2.84 -2.74
CA ILE A 59 -10.64 2.20 -1.69
C ILE A 59 -10.79 3.01 -0.40
N LEU A 60 -11.12 2.31 0.69
CA LEU A 60 -11.22 2.89 2.02
C LEU A 60 -9.86 2.83 2.71
N ILE A 61 -9.39 3.97 3.21
CA ILE A 61 -8.13 4.10 3.95
C ILE A 61 -8.45 4.31 5.42
N TYR A 62 -7.86 3.48 6.28
CA TYR A 62 -8.06 3.56 7.73
C TYR A 62 -6.77 3.93 8.45
N ASP A 63 -6.92 4.61 9.59
CA ASP A 63 -5.81 5.02 10.45
C ASP A 63 -5.72 4.14 11.71
N HIS A 64 -6.87 3.83 12.32
CA HIS A 64 -6.95 3.06 13.56
C HIS A 64 -7.08 1.56 13.34
N ASP A 65 -6.41 0.79 14.19
CA ASP A 65 -6.35 -0.67 14.04
C ASP A 65 -7.71 -1.37 14.23
N ASP A 66 -8.66 -0.73 14.91
CA ASP A 66 -10.03 -1.22 15.10
C ASP A 66 -10.86 -1.17 13.81
N ASP A 67 -10.45 -0.34 12.84
CA ASP A 67 -11.08 -0.22 11.53
C ASP A 67 -10.55 -1.23 10.50
N LYS A 68 -9.67 -2.15 10.91
CA LYS A 68 -9.07 -3.17 10.04
C LYS A 68 -10.13 -4.12 9.50
N LEU A 69 -10.48 -3.96 8.22
CA LEU A 69 -11.40 -4.85 7.50
C LEU A 69 -10.86 -5.17 6.11
N TRP A 70 -11.30 -6.31 5.55
CA TRP A 70 -11.03 -6.67 4.16
C TRP A 70 -11.62 -5.62 3.21
N GLY A 71 -10.89 -5.25 2.16
CA GLY A 71 -11.27 -4.12 1.31
C GLY A 71 -10.66 -2.78 1.72
N ARG A 72 -10.13 -2.67 2.94
CA ARG A 72 -9.51 -1.43 3.43
C ARG A 72 -8.00 -1.54 3.47
N VAL A 73 -7.33 -0.40 3.31
CA VAL A 73 -5.87 -0.30 3.34
C VAL A 73 -5.41 0.74 4.36
N LYS A 74 -4.17 0.64 4.80
CA LYS A 74 -3.51 1.61 5.68
C LYS A 74 -2.24 2.12 5.01
N ALA A 75 -1.94 3.39 5.23
CA ALA A 75 -0.70 3.98 4.75
C ALA A 75 0.49 3.26 5.37
N SER A 76 1.42 2.80 4.52
CA SER A 76 2.60 2.03 4.95
C SER A 76 3.62 2.89 5.69
N ASP A 77 3.47 4.21 5.63
CA ASP A 77 4.28 5.25 6.28
C ASP A 77 3.59 5.93 7.48
N SER A 78 2.51 5.34 7.99
CA SER A 78 1.72 5.89 9.10
C SER A 78 2.43 5.98 10.47
N LYS A 79 3.71 5.61 10.56
CA LYS A 79 4.50 5.65 11.81
C LYS A 79 5.83 6.33 11.56
N ASP A 80 6.30 7.07 12.56
CA ASP A 80 7.64 7.63 12.56
C ASP A 80 8.69 6.56 12.94
N ASP A 81 9.15 5.80 11.92
CA ASP A 81 10.16 4.76 12.08
C ASP A 81 11.34 4.95 11.07
N ALA A 82 12.49 4.36 11.37
CA ALA A 82 13.71 4.49 10.57
C ALA A 82 13.56 4.03 9.10
N GLY A 83 13.65 4.95 8.14
CA GLY A 83 13.55 4.64 6.71
C GLY A 83 12.13 4.37 6.21
N ILE A 84 11.13 4.80 6.98
CA ILE A 84 9.72 4.71 6.57
C ILE A 84 9.39 5.60 5.36
N SER A 85 10.19 6.65 5.10
CA SER A 85 10.01 7.54 3.94
C SER A 85 10.11 6.82 2.59
N TRP A 86 10.80 5.67 2.54
CA TRP A 86 10.80 4.80 1.35
C TRP A 86 9.42 4.21 1.02
N TYR A 87 8.48 4.25 1.98
CA TYR A 87 7.11 3.78 1.83
C TYR A 87 6.08 4.87 1.57
N LEU A 88 6.52 6.12 1.40
CA LEU A 88 5.61 7.20 1.02
C LEU A 88 4.83 6.82 -0.25
N GLY A 89 3.51 7.00 -0.22
CA GLY A 89 2.63 6.65 -1.33
C GLY A 89 2.23 5.18 -1.44
N PHE A 90 2.79 4.30 -0.60
CA PHE A 90 2.36 2.91 -0.51
C PHE A 90 1.32 2.69 0.58
N PHE A 91 0.44 1.73 0.31
CA PHE A 91 -0.60 1.28 1.23
C PHE A 91 -0.58 -0.24 1.30
N HIS A 92 -1.02 -0.78 2.43
CA HIS A 92 -1.17 -2.21 2.61
C HIS A 92 -2.55 -2.58 3.18
N GLY A 93 -3.08 -3.71 2.74
CA GLY A 93 -4.37 -4.24 3.20
C GLY A 93 -4.30 -5.75 3.34
N ARG A 94 -5.30 -6.36 3.97
CA ARG A 94 -5.36 -7.82 4.13
C ARG A 94 -5.84 -8.46 2.84
N VAL A 95 -5.18 -9.55 2.43
CA VAL A 95 -5.69 -10.37 1.32
C VAL A 95 -6.87 -11.22 1.78
N GLU A 96 -6.76 -11.82 2.97
CA GLU A 96 -7.81 -12.65 3.58
C GLU A 96 -8.47 -11.91 4.75
N ALA A 97 -9.80 -11.90 4.83
CA ALA A 97 -10.53 -11.09 5.81
C ALA A 97 -10.25 -11.44 7.28
N TRP A 98 -9.87 -12.68 7.56
CA TRP A 98 -9.67 -13.24 8.91
C TRP A 98 -8.21 -13.39 9.31
N LYS A 99 -7.25 -12.91 8.50
CA LYS A 99 -5.82 -13.01 8.81
C LYS A 99 -5.11 -11.67 8.70
N ASN A 100 -4.07 -11.47 9.52
CA ASN A 100 -3.20 -10.30 9.43
C ASN A 100 -2.35 -10.36 8.16
N ASP A 101 -1.83 -11.54 7.86
CA ASP A 101 -1.03 -11.83 6.69
C ASP A 101 -1.70 -12.95 5.86
N PRO A 102 -1.51 -12.99 4.53
CA PRO A 102 -0.73 -12.04 3.74
C PRO A 102 -1.37 -10.65 3.57
N LEU A 103 -0.52 -9.68 3.29
CA LEU A 103 -0.87 -8.32 2.89
C LEU A 103 -0.80 -8.15 1.37
N ILE A 104 -1.73 -7.38 0.82
CA ILE A 104 -1.63 -6.80 -0.52
C ILE A 104 -0.98 -5.43 -0.39
N VAL A 105 -0.02 -5.12 -1.27
CA VAL A 105 0.64 -3.81 -1.31
C VAL A 105 0.19 -3.07 -2.55
N ILE A 106 -0.25 -1.82 -2.39
CA ILE A 106 -0.77 -0.98 -3.47
C ILE A 106 -0.16 0.42 -3.44
N SER A 107 -0.28 1.15 -4.55
CA SER A 107 -0.11 2.61 -4.60
C SER A 107 -1.24 3.23 -5.41
N PHE A 108 -1.49 4.53 -5.24
CA PHE A 108 -2.33 5.30 -6.15
C PHE A 108 -1.43 6.02 -7.15
N ARG A 109 -1.68 5.87 -8.45
CA ARG A 109 -0.84 6.36 -9.55
C ARG A 109 -1.59 7.32 -10.48
N ASP A 110 -0.83 7.87 -11.42
CA ASP A 110 -1.22 8.80 -12.48
C ASP A 110 -1.72 10.14 -11.93
N GLU A 111 -2.80 10.68 -12.48
CA GLU A 111 -3.31 11.99 -12.12
C GLU A 111 -4.22 11.95 -10.89
N ILE A 112 -4.06 12.95 -10.02
CA ILE A 112 -5.07 13.27 -9.02
C ILE A 112 -6.24 13.90 -9.78
N ILE A 113 -7.36 13.18 -9.84
CA ILE A 113 -8.57 13.64 -10.50
C ILE A 113 -9.53 14.29 -9.49
N PRO A 114 -10.42 15.19 -9.94
CA PRO A 114 -11.48 15.71 -9.09
C PRO A 114 -12.29 14.58 -8.45
N ALA A 115 -12.37 14.59 -7.13
CA ALA A 115 -13.15 13.60 -6.39
C ALA A 115 -14.66 13.84 -6.62
N PRO A 116 -15.46 12.80 -6.97
CA PRO A 116 -16.91 12.91 -6.98
C PRO A 116 -17.47 13.26 -5.59
N GLN A 117 -18.69 13.78 -5.54
CA GLN A 117 -19.35 14.09 -4.26
C GLN A 117 -19.38 12.86 -3.33
N GLY A 118 -18.94 13.04 -2.09
CA GLY A 118 -18.91 11.98 -1.08
C GLY A 118 -17.58 11.21 -0.98
N PHE A 119 -16.58 11.60 -1.75
CA PHE A 119 -15.20 11.12 -1.67
C PHE A 119 -14.26 12.22 -1.20
N ASP A 120 -13.18 11.83 -0.51
CA ASP A 120 -12.20 12.76 0.04
C ASP A 120 -11.12 13.12 -0.99
N LYS A 121 -10.74 12.16 -1.85
CA LYS A 121 -9.72 12.31 -2.91
C LYS A 121 -10.06 11.43 -4.11
N GLY A 122 -9.58 11.80 -5.30
CA GLY A 122 -9.75 11.03 -6.54
C GLY A 122 -8.42 10.72 -7.20
N PHE A 123 -8.28 9.50 -7.71
CA PHE A 123 -7.11 9.04 -8.48
C PHE A 123 -7.59 8.27 -9.71
N GLU A 124 -6.85 8.33 -10.81
CA GLU A 124 -7.20 7.50 -11.96
C GLU A 124 -6.99 6.01 -11.63
N LEU A 125 -5.85 5.69 -11.03
CA LEU A 125 -5.40 4.31 -10.91
C LEU A 125 -4.96 3.93 -9.49
N ALA A 126 -5.42 2.76 -9.02
CA ALA A 126 -4.78 2.02 -7.94
C ALA A 126 -4.01 0.83 -8.51
N VAL A 127 -2.70 0.78 -8.27
CA VAL A 127 -1.84 -0.31 -8.74
C VAL A 127 -1.52 -1.25 -7.60
N ILE A 128 -1.76 -2.54 -7.81
CA ILE A 128 -1.43 -3.65 -6.92
C ILE A 128 -0.04 -4.15 -7.29
N HIS A 129 0.91 -4.01 -6.37
CA HIS A 129 2.33 -4.28 -6.61
C HIS A 129 2.76 -5.67 -6.19
N ALA A 130 2.30 -6.17 -5.05
CA ALA A 130 2.76 -7.44 -4.53
C ALA A 130 1.86 -8.02 -3.45
N ILE A 131 2.09 -9.29 -3.14
CA ILE A 131 1.70 -9.94 -1.90
C ILE A 131 2.93 -10.06 -0.99
N SER A 132 2.80 -9.72 0.28
CA SER A 132 3.90 -9.76 1.27
C SER A 132 3.36 -10.05 2.67
N ASP A 133 4.26 -10.11 3.65
CA ASP A 133 3.92 -10.23 5.08
C ASP A 133 4.34 -8.99 5.84
N HIS A 134 3.66 -8.75 6.96
CA HIS A 134 3.98 -7.64 7.86
C HIS A 134 5.45 -7.64 8.32
N PRO A 135 6.09 -8.75 8.75
CA PRO A 135 7.51 -8.73 9.11
C PRO A 135 8.45 -8.51 7.92
N THR A 136 8.04 -8.91 6.72
CA THR A 136 8.80 -8.66 5.49
C THR A 136 8.83 -7.17 5.19
N LEU A 137 7.69 -6.46 5.27
CA LEU A 137 7.61 -5.02 5.00
C LEU A 137 8.15 -4.18 6.17
N PHE A 138 7.74 -4.48 7.39
CA PHE A 138 7.93 -3.59 8.55
C PHE A 138 8.92 -4.10 9.59
N GLY A 139 9.55 -5.25 9.34
CA GLY A 139 10.50 -5.88 10.24
C GLY A 139 9.84 -6.64 11.40
N GLU A 140 10.57 -7.62 11.90
CA GLU A 140 10.31 -8.29 13.17
C GLU A 140 10.54 -7.35 14.35
N ASN A 141 10.00 -7.70 15.52
CA ASN A 141 10.13 -6.86 16.73
C ASN A 141 11.59 -6.62 17.16
N TRP A 142 12.50 -7.55 16.85
CA TRP A 142 13.92 -7.37 17.14
C TRP A 142 14.62 -6.54 16.06
N GLU A 143 14.26 -6.69 14.78
CA GLU A 143 14.81 -5.90 13.66
C GLU A 143 14.52 -4.41 13.85
N LYS A 144 13.33 -4.07 14.38
CA LYS A 144 12.94 -2.68 14.66
C LYS A 144 13.84 -1.95 15.65
N LYS A 145 14.65 -2.68 16.42
CA LYS A 145 15.66 -2.10 17.33
C LYS A 145 16.98 -1.75 16.64
N LEU A 146 17.10 -2.04 15.34
CA LEU A 146 18.28 -1.82 14.51
C LEU A 146 17.94 -0.82 13.38
N PRO A 147 18.04 0.49 13.62
CA PRO A 147 17.57 1.51 12.66
C PRO A 147 18.22 1.45 11.28
N GLU A 148 19.53 1.18 11.21
CA GLU A 148 20.25 1.06 9.93
C GLU A 148 19.76 -0.14 9.11
N HIS A 149 19.59 -1.29 9.77
CA HIS A 149 19.01 -2.49 9.16
C HIS A 149 17.60 -2.22 8.62
N MET A 150 16.76 -1.51 9.39
CA MET A 150 15.41 -1.15 8.94
C MET A 150 15.40 -0.18 7.76
N ARG A 151 16.32 0.79 7.71
CA ARG A 151 16.45 1.70 6.55
C ARG A 151 16.79 0.91 5.29
N GLU A 152 17.77 0.02 5.37
CA GLU A 152 18.20 -0.77 4.22
C GLU A 152 17.10 -1.75 3.77
N LYS A 153 16.46 -2.45 4.72
CA LYS A 153 15.33 -3.35 4.43
C LYS A 153 14.19 -2.62 3.70
N ARG A 154 13.77 -1.45 4.18
CA ARG A 154 12.67 -0.68 3.59
C ARG A 154 13.04 -0.11 2.23
N LYS A 155 14.30 0.32 2.04
CA LYS A 155 14.85 0.71 0.74
C LYS A 155 14.82 -0.45 -0.26
N GLN A 156 15.27 -1.64 0.14
CA GLN A 156 15.23 -2.84 -0.71
C GLN A 156 13.79 -3.23 -1.06
N ASN A 157 12.89 -3.23 -0.09
CA ASN A 157 11.47 -3.53 -0.33
C ASN A 157 10.82 -2.52 -1.28
N ALA A 158 11.12 -1.22 -1.15
CA ALA A 158 10.62 -0.19 -2.06
C ALA A 158 11.13 -0.41 -3.49
N HIS A 159 12.40 -0.82 -3.63
CA HIS A 159 12.97 -1.20 -4.93
C HIS A 159 12.26 -2.44 -5.53
N THR A 160 12.00 -3.48 -4.73
CA THR A 160 11.25 -4.68 -5.17
C THR A 160 9.84 -4.34 -5.64
N LEU A 161 9.18 -3.39 -4.98
CA LEU A 161 7.83 -2.93 -5.35
C LEU A 161 7.82 -2.08 -6.65
N ASN A 162 8.98 -1.88 -7.28
CA ASN A 162 9.20 -1.14 -8.53
C ASN A 162 8.42 0.19 -8.58
N TYR A 163 8.52 0.94 -7.49
CA TYR A 163 7.97 2.29 -7.38
C TYR A 163 9.02 3.18 -6.77
N PHE A 164 9.42 4.18 -7.54
CA PHE A 164 10.20 5.31 -7.08
C PHE A 164 9.21 6.47 -6.97
N VAL A 165 8.86 6.88 -5.74
CA VAL A 165 8.42 8.27 -5.55
C VAL A 165 9.56 9.12 -6.10
N ASP A 166 9.28 10.11 -6.93
CA ASP A 166 10.31 11.05 -7.34
C ASP A 166 10.75 11.85 -6.11
N VAL A 167 11.78 11.34 -5.42
CA VAL A 167 12.32 11.93 -4.18
C VAL A 167 13.00 13.28 -4.45
N ASN A 168 13.03 13.73 -5.72
CA ASN A 168 13.44 15.07 -6.12
C ASN A 168 12.29 16.09 -6.12
N SER A 169 11.06 15.74 -5.73
CA SER A 169 10.13 16.78 -5.27
C SER A 169 10.66 17.28 -3.94
N SER A 170 11.55 18.27 -4.03
CA SER A 170 12.10 19.03 -2.91
C SER A 170 11.03 19.23 -1.85
N ASP A 171 11.37 18.95 -0.59
CA ASP A 171 10.73 19.61 0.54
C ASP A 171 10.61 21.07 0.13
N SER A 172 9.38 21.55 -0.06
CA SER A 172 9.15 22.96 -0.29
C SER A 172 9.58 23.65 1.00
N ASP A 173 10.84 24.07 1.06
CA ASP A 173 11.31 25.07 1.99
C ASP A 173 10.33 26.23 1.85
N GLY A 174 9.52 26.41 2.89
CA GLY A 174 8.70 27.57 3.06
C GLY A 174 9.62 28.77 3.08
N SER A 175 9.75 29.44 1.94
CA SER A 175 10.20 30.82 1.91
C SER A 175 9.25 31.62 2.80
N PRO A 176 9.75 32.30 3.83
CA PRO A 176 8.89 33.12 4.67
C PRO A 176 8.29 34.23 3.82
N ASP A 177 6.99 34.38 4.01
CA ASP A 177 6.17 35.50 3.58
C ASP A 177 6.79 36.80 4.12
N GLU A 178 7.57 37.52 3.31
CA GLU A 178 7.83 38.93 3.56
C GLU A 178 6.64 39.72 2.98
N SER A 179 5.65 39.87 3.85
CA SER A 179 4.66 40.93 3.78
C SER A 179 5.32 42.27 3.50
N SER A 180 4.84 42.95 2.44
CA SER A 180 5.03 44.39 2.20
C SER A 180 4.63 45.21 3.46
N PRO A 181 5.16 46.43 3.69
CA PRO A 181 4.49 47.59 3.10
C PRO A 181 5.34 48.86 2.84
N THR A 182 4.66 49.78 2.14
CA THR A 182 4.93 51.19 1.78
C THR A 182 5.96 51.50 0.70
#